data_AF-A0A3P2A2L6-F1
#
_entry.id   AF-A0A3P2A2L6-F1
#
_cell.length_a   1.000
_cell.length_b   1.000
_cell.length_c   1.000
_cell.angle_alpha   90.00
_cell.angle_beta   90.00
_cell.angle_gamma   90.00
#
_symmetry.space_group_name_H-M   'P 1'
#
loop_
_entity.id
_entity.type
_entity.pdbx_description
1 polymer ?
#
loop_
_entity_poly.entity_id
_entity_poly.type
_entity_poly.pdbx_seq_one_letter_code
_entity_poly.pdbx_strand_id
1 'polypeptide(L)'
;MGSCVPFADEEPFSERVKNLKNQDLLEIWEETQQIENLLRSEIQAEISLAPDYEQTIIDELRLRSSRQCLSAAPPKGCPNS
;
A
#
# COMPACT_ATOMS: atom_id res chain seq x y z
N MET A 1 32.63 -11.61 -6.47
CA MET A 1 31.34 -11.92 -5.81
C MET A 1 30.73 -10.58 -5.43
N GLY A 2 29.81 -10.05 -6.24
CA GLY A 2 29.16 -8.77 -5.96
C GLY A 2 28.20 -8.96 -4.79
N SER A 3 28.53 -8.40 -3.62
CA SER A 3 27.59 -8.31 -2.52
C SER A 3 26.53 -7.29 -2.94
N CYS A 4 25.33 -7.75 -3.26
CA CYS A 4 24.16 -6.90 -3.34
C CYS A 4 23.85 -6.44 -1.91
N VAL A 5 24.53 -5.39 -1.46
CA VAL A 5 24.11 -4.64 -0.27
C VAL A 5 22.84 -3.92 -0.67
N PRO A 6 21.67 -4.21 -0.07
CA PRO A 6 20.50 -3.38 -0.27
C PRO A 6 20.89 -1.99 0.22
N PHE A 7 20.65 -0.97 -0.60
CA PHE A 7 21.01 0.41 -0.32
C PHE A 7 20.51 0.79 1.08
N ALA A 8 21.43 0.89 2.05
CA ALA A 8 21.08 1.15 3.45
C ALA A 8 20.45 2.54 3.67
N ASP A 9 20.47 3.39 2.64
CA ASP A 9 19.87 4.72 2.61
C ASP A 9 18.43 4.72 2.05
N GLU A 10 17.88 3.60 1.58
CA GLU A 10 16.49 3.55 1.16
C GLU A 10 15.55 3.46 2.37
N GLU A 11 14.67 4.46 2.49
CA GLU A 11 13.59 4.47 3.48
C GLU A 11 12.76 3.17 3.37
N PRO A 12 12.41 2.51 4.51
CA PRO A 12 11.62 1.29 4.47
C PRO A 12 10.28 1.53 3.79
N PHE A 13 9.76 0.51 3.09
CA PHE A 13 8.53 0.62 2.31
C PHE A 13 7.35 1.15 3.15
N SER A 14 7.26 0.74 4.42
CA SER A 14 6.26 1.21 5.39
C SER A 14 6.27 2.72 5.64
N GLU A 15 7.42 3.37 5.50
CA GLU A 15 7.53 4.83 5.61
C GLU A 15 7.27 5.49 4.24
N ARG A 16 7.78 4.89 3.15
CA ARG A 16 7.56 5.38 1.78
C ARG A 16 6.08 5.46 1.41
N VAL A 17 5.27 4.45 1.78
CA VAL A 17 3.83 4.40 1.43
C VAL A 17 3.05 5.59 1.97
N LYS A 18 3.48 6.18 3.10
CA LYS A 18 2.83 7.35 3.72
C LYS A 18 2.92 8.59 2.83
N ASN A 19 3.96 8.66 1.99
CA ASN A 19 4.23 9.79 1.09
C ASN A 19 3.64 9.60 -0.32
N LEU A 20 3.22 8.38 -0.68
CA LEU A 20 2.61 8.07 -1.97
C LEU A 20 1.12 8.45 -1.98
N LYS A 21 0.58 8.81 -3.15
CA LYS A 21 -0.86 9.05 -3.29
C LYS A 21 -1.61 7.72 -3.33
N ASN A 22 -2.92 7.76 -3.06
CA ASN A 22 -3.76 6.55 -3.14
C ASN A 22 -3.71 5.91 -4.54
N GLN A 23 -3.65 6.72 -5.61
CA GLN A 23 -3.55 6.19 -6.97
C GLN A 23 -2.23 5.44 -7.18
N ASP A 24 -1.11 6.06 -6.83
CA ASP A 24 0.22 5.43 -6.92
C ASP A 24 0.29 4.12 -6.11
N LEU A 25 -0.32 4.07 -4.92
CA LEU A 25 -0.39 2.84 -4.11
C LEU A 25 -1.20 1.72 -4.78
N LEU A 26 -2.31 2.08 -5.42
CA LEU A 26 -3.16 1.13 -6.14
C LEU A 26 -2.48 0.61 -7.41
N GLU A 27 -1.78 1.48 -8.14
CA GLU A 27 -0.99 1.11 -9.31
C GLU A 27 0.09 0.09 -8.95
N ILE A 28 0.87 0.35 -7.90
CA ILE A 28 1.91 -0.59 -7.42
C ILE A 28 1.31 -1.96 -7.05
N TRP A 29 0.18 -1.97 -6.34
CA TRP A 29 -0.50 -3.21 -5.99
C TRP A 29 -0.96 -3.97 -7.24
N GLU A 30 -1.57 -3.27 -8.20
CA GLU A 30 -2.07 -3.87 -9.45
C GLU A 30 -0.94 -4.46 -10.29
N GLU A 31 0.17 -3.72 -10.48
CA GLU A 31 1.35 -4.20 -11.19
C GLU A 31 1.94 -5.45 -10.51
N THR A 32 1.99 -5.47 -9.18
CA THR A 32 2.47 -6.64 -8.41
C THR A 32 1.61 -7.88 -8.69
N GLN A 33 0.28 -7.73 -8.72
CA GLN A 33 -0.63 -8.83 -9.05
C GLN A 33 -0.48 -9.30 -10.50
N GLN A 34 -0.28 -8.37 -11.45
CA GLN A 34 -0.04 -8.71 -12.86
C GLN A 34 1.25 -9.53 -13.03
N ILE A 35 2.32 -9.12 -12.37
CA ILE A 35 3.61 -9.84 -12.39
C ILE A 35 3.46 -11.21 -11.72
N GLU A 36 2.80 -11.29 -10.56
CA GLU A 36 2.54 -12.55 -9.87
C GLU A 36 1.80 -13.54 -10.77
N ASN A 37 0.75 -13.09 -11.46
CA ASN A 37 -0.02 -13.92 -12.38
C ASN A 37 0.81 -14.39 -13.57
N LEU A 38 1.63 -13.51 -14.14
CA LEU A 38 2.56 -13.87 -15.21
C LEU A 38 3.57 -14.94 -14.75
N LEU A 39 4.13 -14.79 -13.55
CA LEU A 39 5.08 -15.76 -13.00
C LEU A 39 4.41 -17.10 -12.69
N ARG A 40 3.19 -17.08 -12.13
CA ARG A 40 2.39 -18.30 -11.91
C ARG A 40 2.14 -19.05 -13.21
N SER A 41 1.79 -18.35 -14.30
CA SER A 41 1.53 -19.01 -15.60
C SER A 41 2.78 -19.60 -16.23
N GLU A 42 3.92 -18.91 -16.12
CA GLU A 42 5.18 -19.36 -16.73
C GLU A 42 5.86 -20.48 -15.93
N ILE A 43 5.86 -20.40 -14.60
CA ILE A 43 6.57 -21.33 -13.72
C ILE A 43 5.68 -22.51 -13.28
N GLN A 44 4.36 -22.42 -13.51
CA GLN A 44 3.36 -23.42 -13.08
C GLN A 44 3.44 -23.73 -11.57
N ALA A 45 3.75 -22.72 -10.78
CA ALA A 45 3.87 -22.82 -9.33
C ALA A 45 3.05 -21.74 -8.65
N GLU A 46 2.49 -22.08 -7.49
CA GLU A 46 1.85 -21.09 -6.62
C GLU A 46 2.91 -20.22 -5.96
N ILE A 47 3.00 -18.97 -6.44
CA ILE A 47 3.94 -17.95 -5.96
C ILE A 47 3.10 -16.80 -5.42
N SER A 48 3.48 -16.27 -4.24
CA SER A 48 3.01 -14.96 -3.78
C SER A 48 4.17 -13.99 -3.79
N LEU A 49 4.01 -12.90 -4.53
CA LEU A 49 5.00 -11.87 -4.70
C LEU A 49 4.80 -10.79 -3.63
N ALA A 50 5.76 -10.67 -2.73
CA ALA A 50 5.84 -9.62 -1.73
C ALA A 50 4.55 -9.43 -0.89
N PRO A 51 4.06 -10.48 -0.18
CA PRO A 51 2.82 -10.39 0.61
C PRO A 51 2.88 -9.30 1.72
N ASP A 52 4.06 -9.03 2.26
CA ASP A 52 4.27 -7.98 3.27
C ASP A 52 4.04 -6.57 2.69
N TYR A 53 4.34 -6.36 1.41
CA TYR A 53 4.14 -5.09 0.72
C TYR A 53 2.66 -4.85 0.45
N GLU A 54 1.95 -5.88 -0.01
CA GLU A 54 0.49 -5.83 -0.16
C GLU A 54 -0.19 -5.46 1.15
N GLN A 55 0.19 -6.12 2.24
CA GLN A 55 -0.40 -5.88 3.56
C GLN A 55 -0.12 -4.44 4.02
N THR A 56 1.09 -3.94 3.80
CA THR A 56 1.48 -2.55 4.10
C THR A 56 0.66 -1.53 3.29
N ILE A 57 0.41 -1.79 2.00
CA ILE A 57 -0.43 -0.92 1.15
C ILE A 57 -1.87 -0.90 1.65
N ILE A 58 -2.44 -2.06 1.96
CA ILE A 58 -3.82 -2.20 2.43
C ILE A 58 -4.03 -1.45 3.75
N ASP A 59 -3.10 -1.59 4.69
CA ASP A 59 -3.18 -0.96 6.00
C ASP A 59 -3.11 0.58 5.89
N GLU A 60 -2.23 1.11 5.04
CA GLU A 60 -2.16 2.56 4.80
C GLU A 60 -3.42 3.10 4.12
N LEU A 61 -3.96 2.41 3.11
CA LEU A 61 -5.21 2.82 2.45
C LEU A 61 -6.39 2.82 3.45
N ARG A 62 -6.51 1.79 4.28
CA ARG A 62 -7.53 1.71 5.34
C ARG A 62 -7.38 2.85 6.34
N LEU A 63 -6.15 3.15 6.76
CA LEU A 63 -5.87 4.26 7.67
C LEU A 63 -6.33 5.59 7.07
N ARG A 64 -6.05 5.85 5.79
CA ARG A 64 -6.49 7.07 5.10
C ARG A 64 -7.99 7.17 4.99
N SER A 65 -8.67 6.09 4.61
CA SER A 65 -10.14 6.05 4.53
C SER A 65 -10.78 6.34 5.89
N SER A 66 -10.24 5.78 6.98
CA SER A 66 -10.74 6.02 8.33
C SER A 66 -10.59 7.48 8.75
N ARG A 67 -9.44 8.11 8.46
CA ARG A 67 -9.19 9.53 8.74
C ARG A 67 -10.12 10.44 7.94
N GLN A 68 -10.36 10.11 6.67
CA GLN A 68 -11.24 10.89 5.81
C GLN A 68 -12.70 10.83 6.29
N CYS A 69 -13.17 9.66 6.72
CA CYS A 69 -14.50 9.51 7.31
C CYS A 69 -14.67 10.32 8.60
N LEU A 70 -13.68 10.29 9.49
CA LEU A 70 -13.68 11.09 10.73
C LEU A 70 -13.65 12.60 10.44
N SER A 71 -12.93 13.03 9.40
CA SER A 71 -12.88 14.44 8.98
C SER A 71 -14.17 14.95 8.32
N ALA A 72 -15.01 14.04 7.81
CA ALA A 72 -16.24 14.36 7.10
C ALA A 72 -17.50 14.42 7.99
N ALA A 73 -17.37 14.21 9.31
CA ALA A 73 -18.50 14.32 10.24
C ALA A 73 -18.95 15.80 10.40
N PRO A 74 -20.23 16.15 10.18
CA PRO A 74 -20.71 17.51 10.38
C PRO A 74 -20.72 17.89 11.87
N PRO A 75 -20.46 19.16 12.23
CA PRO A 75 -20.64 19.62 13.60
C PRO A 75 -22.10 19.45 14.01
N LYS A 76 -22.33 18.63 15.04
CA LYS A 76 -23.64 18.44 15.67
C LYS A 76 -24.15 19.79 16.16
N GLY A 77 -25.43 20.06 15.88
CA GLY A 77 -26.07 21.36 16.03
C GLY A 77 -25.98 21.98 17.42
N CYS A 78 -25.87 23.30 17.44
CA CYS A 78 -26.25 24.12 18.58
C CYS A 78 -27.76 24.41 18.46
N PRO A 79 -28.59 24.01 19.44
CA PRO A 79 -29.94 24.56 19.56
C PRO A 79 -29.85 25.91 20.26
N ASN A 80 -30.32 26.95 19.60
CA ASN A 80 -30.60 28.27 20.17
C ASN A 80 -31.84 28.77 19.44
N SER A 81 -32.85 29.36 20.05
CA SER A 81 -33.36 29.42 21.41
C SER A 81 -34.82 29.88 21.26
#